data_AF-A0A2V9NH89-F1
#
_entry.id   AF-A0A2V9NH89-F1
#
_cell.length_a   1.000
_cell.length_b   1.000
_cell.length_c   1.000
_cell.angle_alpha   90.00
_cell.angle_beta   90.00
_cell.angle_gamma   90.00
#
_symmetry.space_group_name_H-M   'P 1'
#
loop_
_entity.id
_entity.type
_entity.pdbx_description
1 polymer ?
#
loop_
_entity_poly.entity_id
_entity_poly.type
_entity_poly.pdbx_seq_one_letter_code
_entity_poly.pdbx_strand_id
1 'polypeptide(L)' 'MTAEVDRSQDRDTCRKLISLGYARFNRVRLYGQEMKLVSDPFPEEGGIVVEVVSTNESASRRVKLPLSILQMAASKRIA' A
#
# COMPACT_ATOMS: atom_id res chain seq x y z
N MET A 1 20.57 11.42 4.77
CA MET A 1 19.58 12.33 4.19
C MET A 1 18.28 11.56 4.06
N THR A 2 17.53 11.46 5.17
CA THR A 2 16.23 10.77 5.20
C THR A 2 15.26 11.61 4.40
N ALA A 3 14.78 11.08 3.27
CA ALA A 3 13.79 11.73 2.43
C ALA A 3 12.60 12.11 3.32
N GLU A 4 12.45 13.41 3.56
CA GLU A 4 11.22 14.00 4.09
C GLU A 4 10.16 13.70 3.04
N VAL A 5 9.52 12.53 3.19
CA VAL A 5 8.43 12.08 2.32
C VAL A 5 7.31 13.08 2.52
N ASP A 6 7.16 13.95 1.53
CA ASP A 6 6.11 14.95 1.45
C ASP A 6 4.76 14.28 1.70
N ARG A 7 4.13 14.59 2.84
CA ARG A 7 2.86 13.97 3.28
C ARG A 7 1.74 14.16 2.25
N SER A 8 1.86 15.14 1.36
CA SER A 8 0.92 15.40 0.27
C SER A 8 1.07 14.35 -0.83
N GLN A 9 2.31 14.03 -1.22
CA GLN A 9 2.61 12.96 -2.19
C GLN A 9 2.13 11.59 -1.70
N ASP A 10 2.20 11.33 -0.40
CA ASP A 10 1.71 10.09 0.19
C ASP A 10 0.19 9.94 0.05
N ARG A 11 -0.59 10.99 0.30
CA ARG A 11 -2.05 10.96 0.16
C ARG A 11 -2.50 10.73 -1.29
N ASP A 12 -1.84 11.37 -2.25
CA ASP A 12 -2.08 11.12 -3.67
C ASP A 12 -1.72 9.69 -4.07
N THR A 13 -0.62 9.16 -3.53
CA THR A 13 -0.20 7.78 -3.76
C THR A 13 -1.18 6.79 -3.13
N CYS A 14 -1.67 7.03 -1.91
CA CYS A 14 -2.74 6.27 -1.27
C CYS A 14 -4.00 6.23 -2.14
N ARG A 15 -4.44 7.36 -2.69
CA ARG A 15 -5.59 7.40 -3.61
C ARG A 15 -5.36 6.57 -4.87
N LYS A 16 -4.18 6.67 -5.47
CA LYS A 16 -3.83 5.86 -6.65
C LYS A 16 -3.76 4.37 -6.32
N LEU A 17 -3.22 4.01 -5.15
CA LEU A 17 -3.19 2.64 -4.65
C LEU A 17 -4.61 2.08 -4.50
N ILE A 18 -5.54 2.86 -3.95
CA ILE A 18 -6.96 2.51 -3.89
C ILE A 18 -7.52 2.25 -5.31
N SER A 19 -7.23 3.11 -6.28
CA SER A 19 -7.62 2.88 -7.69
C SER A 19 -6.97 1.66 -8.34
N LEU A 20 -5.77 1.26 -7.89
CA LEU A 20 -5.10 0.02 -8.31
C LEU A 20 -5.67 -1.24 -7.64
N GLY A 21 -6.59 -1.08 -6.68
CA GLY A 21 -7.18 -2.18 -5.93
C GLY A 21 -6.54 -2.43 -4.57
N TYR A 22 -5.60 -1.61 -4.11
CA TYR A 22 -5.13 -1.65 -2.72
C TYR A 22 -6.11 -0.88 -1.83
N ALA A 23 -7.35 -1.37 -1.74
CA ALA A 23 -8.42 -0.78 -0.93
C ALA A 23 -8.99 -1.84 0.03
N ARG A 24 -9.65 -1.39 1.10
CA ARG A 24 -10.34 -2.28 2.04
C ARG A 24 -11.26 -3.27 1.31
N PHE A 25 -11.35 -4.49 1.83
CA PHE A 25 -12.07 -5.64 1.30
C PHE A 25 -11.52 -6.26 0.01
N ASN A 26 -10.48 -5.70 -0.62
CA ASN A 26 -9.88 -6.33 -1.79
C ASN A 26 -8.86 -7.41 -1.42
N ARG A 27 -8.60 -8.34 -2.33
CA ARG A 27 -7.54 -9.34 -2.20
C ARG A 27 -6.35 -8.95 -3.07
N VAL A 28 -5.17 -8.94 -2.47
CA VAL A 28 -3.92 -8.63 -3.17
C VAL A 28 -2.89 -9.71 -2.89
N ARG A 29 -2.03 -9.94 -3.86
CA ARG A 29 -0.87 -10.82 -3.68
C ARG A 29 0.34 -9.96 -3.33
N LEU A 30 0.72 -9.97 -2.05
CA LEU A 30 1.88 -9.27 -1.54
C LEU A 30 2.92 -10.30 -1.11
N TYR A 31 4.16 -10.12 -1.56
CA TYR A 31 5.29 -11.00 -1.21
C TYR A 31 5.02 -12.50 -1.50
N GLY A 32 4.30 -12.79 -2.58
CA GLY A 32 3.94 -14.16 -2.97
C GLY A 32 2.76 -14.76 -2.20
N GLN A 33 2.26 -14.11 -1.14
CA GLN A 33 1.12 -14.54 -0.35
C GLN A 33 -0.16 -13.78 -0.74
N GLU A 34 -1.27 -14.49 -0.78
CA GLU A 34 -2.59 -13.89 -1.00
C GLU A 34 -3.13 -13.38 0.34
N MET A 35 -3.38 -12.08 0.41
CA MET A 35 -3.81 -11.41 1.63
C MET A 35 -5.01 -10.53 1.32
N LYS A 36 -5.95 -10.46 2.25
CA LYS A 36 -7.13 -9.60 2.12
C LYS A 36 -6.87 -8.29 2.85
N LEU A 37 -7.06 -7.18 2.16
CA LEU A 37 -6.97 -5.85 2.74
C LEU A 37 -8.16 -5.62 3.67
N VAL A 38 -7.87 -5.24 4.91
CA VAL A 38 -8.89 -4.90 5.92
C VAL A 38 -8.97 -3.41 6.19
N SER A 39 -7.96 -2.64 5.75
CA SER A 39 -7.96 -1.17 5.82
C SER A 39 -7.34 -0.57 4.56
N ASP A 40 -7.68 0.69 4.29
CA ASP A 40 -7.09 1.46 3.19
C ASP A 40 -5.63 1.82 3.49
N PRO A 41 -4.81 2.05 2.45
CA PRO A 41 -3.42 2.49 2.60
C PRO A 41 -3.32 3.81 3.35
N PHE A 42 -2.36 3.89 4.27
CA PHE A 42 -2.07 5.10 5.03
C PHE A 42 -0.56 5.39 5.10
N PRO A 43 -0.19 6.69 5.16
CA PRO A 43 1.20 7.11 5.37
C PRO A 43 1.73 6.59 6.70
N GLU A 44 2.93 6.02 6.69
CA GLU A 44 3.74 5.77 7.88
C GLU A 44 5.19 6.21 7.64
N GLU A 45 6.01 6.23 8.69
CA GLU A 45 7.42 6.59 8.59
C GLU A 45 8.15 5.67 7.59
N GLY A 46 8.58 6.31 6.48
CA GLY A 46 9.32 5.68 5.40
C GLY A 46 8.48 5.02 4.30
N GLY A 47 7.16 5.20 4.25
CA GLY A 47 6.34 4.75 3.12
C GLY A 47 4.87 4.52 3.48
N ILE A 48 4.15 3.79 2.61
CA ILE A 48 2.72 3.52 2.81
C ILE A 48 2.51 2.12 3.38
N VAL A 49 1.64 2.04 4.37
CA VAL A 49 1.27 0.81 5.06
C VAL A 49 -0.18 0.47 4.75
N VAL A 50 -0.44 -0.84 4.62
CA VAL A 50 -1.78 -1.39 4.55
C VAL A 50 -1.98 -2.43 5.64
N GLU A 51 -3.20 -2.53 6.13
CA GLU A 51 -3.58 -3.60 7.03
C GLU A 51 -4.19 -4.74 6.23
N VAL A 52 -3.65 -5.94 6.42
CA VAL A 52 -4.04 -7.14 5.68
C VAL A 52 -4.27 -8.30 6.64
N VAL A 53 -5.17 -9.20 6.27
CA VAL A 53 -5.40 -10.47 6.94
C VAL A 53 -5.05 -11.59 5.96
N SER A 54 -4.20 -12.52 6.39
CA SER A 54 -3.89 -13.70 5.58
C SER A 54 -5.06 -14.69 5.67
N THR A 55 -5.32 -15.44 4.62
CA THR A 55 -6.37 -16.48 4.67
C THR A 55 -6.08 -17.55 5.72
N ASN A 56 -4.80 -17.75 6.05
CA ASN A 56 -4.33 -18.70 7.06
C ASN A 56 -4.19 -18.11 8.47
N GLU A 57 -4.32 -16.80 8.66
CA GLU A 57 -4.22 -16.16 9.98
C GLU A 57 -5.49 -15.38 10.31
N SER A 58 -6.01 -15.57 11.51
CA SER A 58 -7.16 -14.81 12.02
C SER A 58 -6.80 -13.37 12.43
N ALA A 59 -5.50 -13.05 12.48
CA ALA A 59 -5.00 -11.75 12.91
C ALA A 59 -4.77 -10.81 11.72
N SER A 60 -5.26 -9.57 11.85
CA SER A 60 -4.84 -8.49 10.97
C SER A 60 -3.38 -8.12 11.27
N ARG A 61 -2.57 -7.98 10.22
CA ARG A 61 -1.20 -7.51 10.30
C ARG A 61 -1.00 -6.29 9.42
N ARG A 62 -0.14 -5.40 9.88
CA ARG A 62 0.31 -4.24 9.09
C ARG A 62 1.45 -4.67 8.19
N VAL A 63 1.37 -4.32 6.92
CA VAL A 63 2.37 -4.64 5.91
C VAL A 63 2.73 -3.35 5.19
N LYS A 64 4.01 -3.01 5.21
CA LYS A 64 4.56 -1.92 4.39
C LYS A 64 4.50 -2.35 2.93
N LEU A 65 3.96 -1.49 2.07
CA LEU A 65 3.93 -1.77 0.65
C LEU A 65 5.36 -1.69 0.09
N PRO A 66 5.74 -2.59 -0.83
CA PRO A 66 7.03 -2.52 -1.48
C PRO A 66 7.17 -1.20 -2.24
N LEU A 67 8.37 -0.60 -2.20
CA LEU A 67 8.67 0.62 -2.96
C LEU A 67 8.33 0.47 -4.44
N SER A 68 8.43 -0.73 -5.03
CA SER A 68 8.03 -0.99 -6.42
C SER A 68 6.54 -0.69 -6.67
N ILE A 69 5.65 -1.07 -5.75
CA ILE A 69 4.21 -0.77 -5.85
C ILE A 69 3.97 0.73 -5.67
N LEU A 70 4.68 1.35 -4.72
CA LEU A 70 4.63 2.79 -4.51
C LEU A 70 5.12 3.55 -5.73
N GLN A 71 6.18 3.07 -6.39
CA GLN A 71 6.68 3.62 -7.63
C GLN A 71 5.67 3.41 -8.77
N MET A 72 4.95 2.30 -8.86
CA MET A 72 3.90 2.12 -9.88
C MET A 72 2.75 3.10 -9.69
N ALA A 73 2.37 3.39 -8.44
CA ALA A 73 1.37 4.40 -8.12
C ALA A 73 1.93 5.83 -8.32
N ALA A 74 3.17 6.09 -7.92
CA ALA A 74 3.79 7.41 -8.04
C ALA A 74 4.18 7.76 -9.48
N SER A 75 4.54 6.76 -10.29
CA SER A 75 4.90 6.90 -11.70
C SER A 75 3.71 7.45 -12.47
N LYS A 76 3.74 8.76 -12.66
CA LYS A 76 3.04 9.44 -13.74
C LYS A 76 3.36 8.64 -15.00
N ARG A 77 2.34 8.07 -15.66
CA ARG A 77 2.50 7.45 -16.99
C ARG A 77 3.38 8.37 -17.82
N ILE A 78 4.61 7.95 -18.07
CA ILE A 78 5.44 8.52 -19.13
C ILE A 78 4.87 7.85 -20.38
N ALA A 79 3.87 8.51 -20.96
CA ALA A 79 3.42 8.21 -22.31
C ALA A 79 4.39 8.90 -23.29
#